data_AF-A0A970NL02-F1
#
_entry.id   AF-A0A970NL02-F1
#
_cell.length_a   1.000
_cell.length_b   1.000
_cell.length_c   1.000
_cell.angle_alpha   90.00
_cell.angle_beta   90.00
_cell.angle_gamma   90.00
#
_symmetry.space_group_name_H-M   'P 1'
#
loop_
_entity.id
_entity.type
_entity.pdbx_description
1 polymer ?
#
loop_
_entity_poly.entity_id
_entity_poly.type
_entity_poly.pdbx_seq_one_letter_code
_entity_poly.pdbx_strand_id
1 'polypeptide(L)'
;MDCEEILGPYEDHLAGVRRLSPHTVRAYVTDARAFLGFLDAAGRPLPPRLGDLRAWVGAMTRQGAARRSIARRLAAARSLLRYLEAEGLIDRNPATAVSGPKIQKSLPRYVVEGHIPELLERPKEDAAGLRDRAILEVLYATGMRASEAASLDLEDVSRGQTELRVVGKRDKERVVILGEPARRAVDRYLTEARPELAARDPGATPNALWLNARGQRMSDRSIRRAVHRAAVGSAAGPGVTPHTLRHSFATHMLIRGADLRTIQELLGHARLAT
;
A
#
# COMPACT_ATOMS: atom_id res chain seq x y z
N MET A 1 -26.01 10.46 22.13
CA MET A 1 -24.54 10.37 22.07
C MET A 1 -24.16 10.74 20.67
N ASP A 2 -23.45 11.85 20.51
CA ASP A 2 -23.02 12.31 19.19
C ASP A 2 -21.99 11.32 18.60
N CYS A 3 -21.97 11.19 17.27
CA CYS A 3 -20.99 10.36 16.58
C CYS A 3 -19.57 10.81 16.88
N GLU A 4 -19.31 12.12 17.03
CA GLU A 4 -17.97 12.63 17.31
C GLU A 4 -17.51 12.35 18.75
N GLU A 5 -18.43 12.37 19.73
CA GLU A 5 -18.15 12.01 21.12
C GLU A 5 -17.65 10.57 21.26
N ILE A 6 -18.06 9.67 20.36
CA ILE A 6 -17.58 8.29 20.29
C ILE A 6 -16.27 8.18 19.52
N LEU A 7 -16.18 8.85 18.36
CA LEU A 7 -15.10 8.62 17.41
C LEU A 7 -13.78 9.26 17.83
N GLY A 8 -13.79 10.41 18.51
CA GLY A 8 -12.56 11.05 19.00
C GLY A 8 -11.78 10.17 19.98
N PRO A 9 -12.38 9.76 21.12
CA PRO A 9 -11.74 8.86 22.08
C PRO A 9 -11.35 7.50 21.46
N TYR A 10 -12.17 6.99 20.53
CA TYR A 10 -11.83 5.77 19.80
C TYR A 10 -10.60 5.95 18.91
N GLU A 11 -10.46 7.07 18.21
CA GLU A 11 -9.28 7.39 17.40
C GLU A 11 -8.01 7.45 18.27
N ASP A 12 -8.08 8.13 19.42
CA ASP A 12 -6.98 8.20 20.38
C ASP A 12 -6.61 6.82 20.93
N HIS A 13 -7.59 5.99 21.24
CA HIS A 13 -7.36 4.61 21.65
C HIS A 13 -6.65 3.79 20.56
N LEU A 14 -7.06 3.93 19.29
CA LEU A 14 -6.41 3.23 18.18
C LEU A 14 -4.96 3.69 17.97
N ALA A 15 -4.69 4.99 18.11
CA ALA A 15 -3.38 5.59 17.89
C ALA A 15 -2.43 5.37 19.08
N GLY A 16 -2.88 5.64 20.30
CA GLY A 16 -2.06 5.59 21.52
C GLY A 16 -1.94 4.19 22.12
N VAL A 17 -3.08 3.56 22.42
CA VAL A 17 -3.11 2.26 23.12
C VAL A 17 -2.79 1.12 22.16
N ARG A 18 -3.48 1.05 21.02
CA ARG A 18 -3.24 0.00 20.02
C ARG A 18 -2.05 0.26 19.10
N ARG A 19 -1.51 1.49 19.10
CA ARG A 19 -0.34 1.90 18.31
C ARG A 19 -0.47 1.52 16.82
N LEU A 20 -1.68 1.67 16.28
CA LEU A 20 -1.93 1.38 14.88
C LEU A 20 -1.33 2.48 14.00
N SER A 21 -0.98 2.13 12.75
CA SER A 21 -0.44 3.13 11.82
C SER A 21 -1.50 4.20 11.50
N PRO A 22 -1.10 5.45 11.21
CA PRO A 22 -2.06 6.52 10.89
C PRO A 22 -3.03 6.16 9.76
N HIS A 23 -2.57 5.39 8.77
CA HIS A 23 -3.44 4.89 7.69
C HIS A 23 -4.49 3.89 8.19
N THR A 24 -4.12 3.02 9.12
CA THR A 24 -5.04 2.05 9.73
C THR A 24 -6.06 2.73 10.62
N VAL A 25 -5.63 3.70 11.43
CA VAL A 25 -6.49 4.53 12.29
C VAL A 25 -7.55 5.22 11.43
N ARG A 26 -7.14 6.01 10.43
CA ARG A 26 -8.07 6.67 9.49
C ARG A 26 -9.06 5.71 8.86
N ALA A 27 -8.59 4.57 8.35
CA ALA A 27 -9.45 3.59 7.72
C ALA A 27 -10.50 2.99 8.68
N TYR A 28 -10.14 2.77 9.94
CA TYR A 28 -11.04 2.25 10.97
C TYR A 28 -12.05 3.32 11.41
N VAL A 29 -11.60 4.56 11.63
CA VAL A 29 -12.47 5.69 12.01
C VAL A 29 -13.48 6.00 10.91
N THR A 30 -13.05 6.04 9.65
CA THR A 30 -13.97 6.23 8.50
C THR A 30 -15.03 5.12 8.42
N ASP A 31 -14.62 3.86 8.56
CA ASP A 31 -15.57 2.74 8.51
C ASP A 31 -16.50 2.70 9.74
N ALA A 32 -15.99 3.06 10.92
CA ALA A 32 -16.76 3.18 12.16
C ALA A 32 -17.81 4.29 12.07
N ARG A 33 -17.45 5.45 11.51
CA ARG A 33 -18.37 6.55 11.22
C ARG A 33 -19.48 6.11 10.26
N ALA A 34 -19.12 5.41 9.19
CA ALA A 34 -20.10 4.88 8.24
C ALA A 34 -21.06 3.85 8.88
N PHE A 35 -20.59 3.12 9.89
CA PHE A 35 -21.43 2.21 10.68
C PHE A 35 -22.40 2.97 11.60
N LEU A 36 -21.89 3.93 12.38
CA LEU A 36 -22.71 4.75 13.27
C LEU A 36 -23.78 5.53 12.50
N GLY A 37 -23.40 6.16 11.38
CA GLY A 37 -24.35 6.86 10.52
C GLY A 37 -25.44 5.95 9.91
N PHE A 38 -25.13 4.67 9.67
CA PHE A 38 -26.15 3.70 9.25
C PHE A 38 -27.13 3.35 10.38
N LEU A 39 -26.67 3.26 11.62
CA LEU A 39 -27.54 3.03 12.77
C LEU A 39 -28.43 4.25 13.01
N ASP A 40 -27.84 5.43 13.00
CA ASP A 40 -28.52 6.71 13.22
C ASP A 40 -29.62 6.95 12.18
N ALA A 41 -29.29 6.81 10.89
CA ALA A 41 -30.26 6.94 9.80
C ALA A 41 -31.43 5.94 9.88
N ALA A 42 -31.26 4.83 10.60
CA ALA A 42 -32.29 3.82 10.80
C ALA A 42 -32.94 3.88 12.20
N GLY A 43 -32.60 4.90 13.02
CA GLY A 43 -33.10 5.06 14.39
C GLY A 43 -32.72 3.91 15.33
N ARG A 44 -31.56 3.27 15.11
CA ARG A 44 -31.13 2.08 15.83
C ARG A 44 -30.19 2.44 16.99
N PRO A 45 -30.44 1.92 18.21
CA PRO A 45 -29.64 2.27 19.37
C PRO A 45 -28.27 1.58 19.38
N LEU A 46 -27.39 2.08 20.23
CA LEU A 46 -26.20 1.38 20.70
C LEU A 46 -26.50 0.72 22.06
N PRO A 47 -26.07 -0.54 22.30
CA PRO A 47 -25.49 -1.46 21.33
C PRO A 47 -26.51 -1.90 20.25
N PRO A 48 -26.05 -2.16 19.02
CA PRO A 48 -26.93 -2.60 17.93
C PRO A 48 -27.41 -4.04 18.16
N ARG A 49 -28.57 -4.42 17.60
CA ARG A 49 -29.00 -5.83 17.58
C ARG A 49 -28.24 -6.59 16.50
N LEU A 50 -28.22 -7.91 16.61
CA LEU A 50 -27.62 -8.77 15.58
C LEU A 50 -28.25 -8.56 14.19
N GLY A 51 -29.57 -8.30 14.17
CA GLY A 51 -30.31 -7.96 12.94
C GLY A 51 -29.81 -6.67 12.29
N ASP A 52 -29.33 -5.71 13.07
CA ASP A 52 -28.88 -4.41 12.56
C ASP A 52 -27.56 -4.53 11.81
N LEU A 53 -26.63 -5.32 12.37
CA LEU A 53 -25.37 -5.66 11.72
C LEU A 53 -25.59 -6.44 10.41
N ARG A 54 -26.53 -7.41 10.41
CA ARG A 54 -26.90 -8.15 9.19
C ARG A 54 -27.52 -7.22 8.15
N ALA A 55 -28.39 -6.30 8.56
CA ALA A 55 -28.99 -5.31 7.68
C ALA A 55 -27.94 -4.36 7.08
N TRP A 56 -26.92 -3.96 7.85
CA TRP A 56 -25.81 -3.15 7.36
C TRP A 56 -24.99 -3.88 6.29
N VAL A 57 -24.65 -5.15 6.55
CA VAL A 57 -23.98 -6.03 5.57
C VAL A 57 -24.83 -6.19 4.31
N GLY A 58 -26.14 -6.39 4.46
CA GLY A 58 -27.09 -6.47 3.35
C GLY A 58 -27.15 -5.18 2.53
N ALA A 59 -27.16 -4.02 3.19
CA ALA A 59 -27.16 -2.71 2.54
C ALA A 59 -25.90 -2.50 1.70
N MET A 60 -24.71 -2.78 2.26
CA MET A 60 -23.45 -2.70 1.51
C MET A 60 -23.41 -3.68 0.33
N THR A 61 -24.01 -4.86 0.48
CA THR A 61 -24.08 -5.86 -0.59
C THR A 61 -24.97 -5.37 -1.74
N ARG A 62 -26.15 -4.80 -1.44
CA ARG A 62 -27.04 -4.19 -2.45
C ARG A 62 -26.40 -2.99 -3.18
N GLN A 63 -25.50 -2.28 -2.50
CA GLN A 63 -24.71 -1.19 -3.09
C GLN A 63 -23.51 -1.68 -3.92
N GLY A 64 -23.35 -3.00 -4.12
CA GLY A 64 -22.28 -3.56 -4.93
C GLY A 64 -20.89 -3.51 -4.26
N ALA A 65 -20.81 -3.33 -2.95
CA ALA A 65 -19.51 -3.31 -2.26
C ALA A 65 -18.79 -4.66 -2.39
N ALA A 66 -17.50 -4.62 -2.72
CA ALA A 66 -16.68 -5.83 -2.78
C ALA A 66 -16.67 -6.58 -1.43
N ARG A 67 -16.70 -7.92 -1.46
CA ARG A 67 -16.68 -8.77 -0.25
C ARG A 67 -15.56 -8.41 0.74
N ARG A 68 -14.38 -8.06 0.21
CA ARG A 68 -13.22 -7.64 1.02
C ARG A 68 -13.47 -6.29 1.72
N SER A 69 -14.17 -5.36 1.07
CA SER A 69 -14.57 -4.09 1.65
C SER A 69 -15.59 -4.29 2.76
N ILE A 70 -16.59 -5.17 2.54
CA ILE A 70 -17.59 -5.54 3.56
C ILE A 70 -16.91 -6.15 4.79
N ALA A 71 -15.99 -7.10 4.59
CA ALA A 71 -15.26 -7.73 5.69
C ALA A 71 -14.41 -6.73 6.49
N ARG A 72 -13.74 -5.79 5.82
CA ARG A 72 -12.96 -4.72 6.46
C ARG A 72 -13.85 -3.79 7.29
N ARG A 73 -14.98 -3.34 6.74
CA ARG A 73 -15.95 -2.49 7.43
C ARG A 73 -16.55 -3.19 8.66
N LEU A 74 -16.87 -4.48 8.54
CA LEU A 74 -17.34 -5.28 9.67
C LEU A 74 -16.27 -5.44 10.76
N ALA A 75 -15.00 -5.58 10.39
CA ALA A 75 -13.89 -5.61 11.35
C ALA A 75 -13.72 -4.28 12.09
N ALA A 76 -13.91 -3.14 11.40
CA ALA A 76 -13.90 -1.82 12.02
C ALA A 76 -15.06 -1.64 13.00
N ALA A 77 -16.29 -2.03 12.62
CA ALA A 77 -17.45 -2.01 13.52
C ALA A 77 -17.25 -2.91 14.76
N ARG A 78 -16.69 -4.11 14.56
CA ARG A 78 -16.35 -5.00 15.68
C ARG A 78 -15.28 -4.39 16.61
N SER A 79 -14.31 -3.69 16.04
CA SER A 79 -13.26 -3.00 16.80
C SER A 79 -13.85 -1.84 17.62
N LEU A 80 -14.73 -1.03 17.04
CA LEU A 80 -15.46 0.03 17.75
C LEU A 80 -16.29 -0.55 18.89
N LEU A 81 -17.13 -1.55 18.63
CA LEU A 81 -17.99 -2.13 19.66
C LEU A 81 -17.19 -2.79 20.80
N ARG A 82 -16.00 -3.33 20.50
CA ARG A 82 -15.09 -3.84 21.54
C ARG A 82 -14.52 -2.73 22.40
N TYR A 83 -14.20 -1.59 21.80
CA TYR A 83 -13.77 -0.41 22.54
C TYR A 83 -14.89 0.10 23.44
N LEU A 84 -16.11 0.28 22.91
CA LEU A 84 -17.26 0.72 23.70
C LEU A 84 -17.59 -0.23 24.86
N GLU A 85 -17.46 -1.54 24.64
CA GLU A 85 -17.63 -2.56 25.69
C GLU A 85 -16.55 -2.42 26.78
N ALA A 86 -15.29 -2.19 26.40
CA ALA A 86 -14.19 -2.00 27.34
C ALA A 86 -14.31 -0.70 28.16
N GLU A 87 -14.87 0.37 27.57
CA GLU A 87 -15.16 1.64 28.25
C GLU A 87 -16.48 1.61 29.05
N GLY A 88 -17.19 0.47 29.08
CA GLY A 88 -18.47 0.34 29.79
C GLY A 88 -19.64 1.12 29.18
N LEU A 89 -19.50 1.60 27.93
CA LEU A 89 -20.54 2.34 27.20
C LEU A 89 -21.61 1.42 26.59
N ILE A 90 -21.31 0.13 26.45
CA ILE A 90 -22.27 -0.91 26.09
C ILE A 90 -22.02 -2.17 26.92
N ASP A 91 -23.08 -2.94 27.18
CA ASP A 91 -22.97 -4.14 28.03
C ASP A 91 -22.27 -5.32 27.35
N ARG A 92 -22.39 -5.42 26.01
CA ARG A 92 -21.81 -6.52 25.23
C ARG A 92 -21.56 -6.15 23.78
N ASN A 93 -20.56 -6.76 23.16
CA ASN A 93 -20.30 -6.63 21.72
C ASN A 93 -21.09 -7.67 20.88
N PRO A 94 -22.19 -7.27 20.20
CA PRO A 94 -23.00 -8.17 19.35
C PRO A 94 -22.30 -8.59 18.05
N ALA A 95 -21.27 -7.85 17.61
CA ALA A 95 -20.58 -8.11 16.35
C ALA A 95 -19.62 -9.31 16.40
N THR A 96 -19.41 -9.89 17.58
CA THR A 96 -18.71 -11.17 17.77
C THR A 96 -19.43 -12.33 17.07
N ALA A 97 -20.77 -12.32 17.05
CA ALA A 97 -21.62 -13.37 16.48
C ALA A 97 -21.87 -13.24 14.96
N VAL A 98 -21.40 -12.17 14.32
CA VAL A 98 -21.58 -11.96 12.87
C VAL A 98 -20.37 -12.49 12.11
N SER A 99 -20.58 -13.52 11.29
CA SER A 99 -19.57 -13.96 10.32
C SER A 99 -19.54 -13.00 9.12
N GLY A 100 -18.36 -12.46 8.82
CA GLY A 100 -18.14 -11.73 7.58
C GLY A 100 -18.19 -12.65 6.35
N PRO A 101 -18.30 -12.08 5.14
CA PRO A 101 -18.27 -12.88 3.92
C PRO A 101 -16.95 -13.66 3.82
N LYS A 102 -17.02 -14.95 3.46
CA LYS A 102 -15.81 -15.75 3.20
C LYS A 102 -15.00 -15.09 2.08
N ILE A 103 -13.80 -14.61 2.42
CA ILE A 103 -12.86 -14.07 1.45
C ILE A 103 -12.10 -15.27 0.88
N GLN A 104 -12.32 -15.59 -0.39
CA GLN A 104 -11.45 -16.52 -1.08
C GLN A 104 -10.03 -15.93 -1.12
N LYS A 105 -9.05 -16.71 -0.64
CA LYS A 105 -7.63 -16.38 -0.84
C LYS A 105 -7.37 -16.54 -2.35
N SER A 106 -7.19 -15.43 -3.05
CA SER A 106 -6.67 -15.49 -4.42
C SER A 106 -5.23 -15.98 -4.34
N LEU A 107 -4.84 -16.91 -5.22
CA LEU A 107 -3.43 -17.26 -5.38
C LEU A 107 -2.62 -15.97 -5.61
N PRO A 108 -1.44 -15.84 -4.98
CA PRO A 108 -0.53 -14.74 -5.24
C PRO A 108 -0.29 -14.63 -6.76
N ARG A 109 -0.59 -13.47 -7.35
CA ARG A 109 -0.25 -13.21 -8.75
C ARG A 109 1.18 -12.72 -8.79
N TYR A 110 2.04 -13.41 -9.53
CA TYR A 110 3.34 -12.92 -9.96
C TYR A 110 3.33 -12.77 -11.49
N VAL A 111 4.29 -12.02 -12.01
CA VAL A 111 4.54 -11.85 -13.44
C VAL A 111 5.53 -12.92 -13.86
N VAL A 112 5.22 -13.68 -14.92
CA VAL A 112 6.16 -14.65 -15.50
C VAL A 112 7.45 -13.93 -15.91
N GLU A 113 8.60 -14.49 -15.56
CA GLU A 113 9.91 -13.86 -15.76
C GLU A 113 10.16 -13.39 -17.20
N GLY A 114 9.75 -14.18 -18.20
CA GLY A 114 9.85 -13.82 -19.61
C GLY A 114 9.02 -12.60 -20.04
N HIS A 115 8.02 -12.17 -19.25
CA HIS A 115 7.22 -10.97 -19.52
C HIS A 115 7.78 -9.71 -18.84
N ILE A 116 8.81 -9.84 -17.99
CA ILE A 116 9.42 -8.71 -17.29
C ILE A 116 10.10 -7.74 -18.26
N PRO A 117 10.93 -8.18 -19.23
CA PRO A 117 11.61 -7.24 -20.14
C PRO A 117 10.63 -6.32 -20.87
N GLU A 118 9.57 -6.88 -21.45
CA GLU A 118 8.53 -6.11 -22.14
C GLU A 118 7.90 -5.07 -21.19
N LEU A 119 7.54 -5.46 -19.96
CA LEU A 119 6.95 -4.56 -18.98
C LEU A 119 7.88 -3.38 -18.62
N LEU A 120 9.18 -3.64 -18.48
CA LEU A 120 10.19 -2.64 -18.11
C LEU A 120 10.51 -1.67 -19.26
N GLU A 121 10.36 -2.12 -20.50
CA GLU A 121 10.62 -1.33 -21.73
C GLU A 121 9.41 -0.53 -22.22
N ARG A 122 8.21 -0.76 -21.66
CA ARG A 122 6.97 -0.05 -22.03
C ARG A 122 6.96 1.47 -21.84
N PRO A 123 7.58 2.06 -20.80
CA PRO A 123 7.60 3.51 -20.65
C PRO A 123 8.21 4.21 -21.87
N LYS A 124 7.73 5.41 -22.18
CA LYS A 124 8.19 6.19 -23.33
C LYS A 124 9.62 6.71 -23.14
N GLU A 125 10.26 7.08 -24.24
CA GLU A 125 11.58 7.72 -24.24
C GLU A 125 11.45 9.26 -24.08
N ASP A 126 10.69 9.70 -23.09
CA ASP A 126 10.57 11.10 -22.64
C ASP A 126 10.93 11.22 -21.15
N ALA A 127 11.07 12.44 -20.60
CA ALA A 127 11.49 12.62 -19.21
C ALA A 127 10.60 11.89 -18.19
N ALA A 128 9.30 11.80 -18.43
CA ALA A 128 8.38 11.08 -17.55
C ALA A 128 8.49 9.56 -17.71
N GLY A 129 8.76 9.08 -18.92
CA GLY A 129 8.92 7.67 -19.22
C GLY A 129 10.28 7.12 -18.77
N LEU A 130 11.37 7.87 -18.89
CA LEU A 130 12.67 7.51 -18.31
C LEU A 130 12.58 7.37 -16.79
N ARG A 131 11.86 8.29 -16.14
CA ARG A 131 11.53 8.20 -14.72
C ARG A 131 10.72 6.93 -14.41
N ASP A 132 9.64 6.69 -15.16
CA ASP A 132 8.76 5.55 -14.92
C ASP A 132 9.49 4.21 -15.13
N ARG A 133 10.42 4.14 -16.10
CA ARG A 133 11.31 2.99 -16.33
C ARG A 133 12.25 2.77 -15.15
N ALA A 134 12.92 3.81 -14.69
CA ALA A 134 13.78 3.72 -13.50
C ALA A 134 13.02 3.23 -12.26
N ILE A 135 11.80 3.73 -12.05
CA ILE A 135 10.93 3.28 -10.95
C ILE A 135 10.58 1.79 -11.09
N LEU A 136 10.20 1.34 -12.28
CA LEU A 136 9.86 -0.07 -12.54
C LEU A 136 11.04 -1.01 -12.28
N GLU A 137 12.21 -0.64 -12.79
CA GLU A 137 13.46 -1.37 -12.59
C GLU A 137 13.83 -1.46 -11.12
N VAL A 138 13.78 -0.35 -10.37
CA VAL A 138 14.07 -0.34 -8.92
C VAL A 138 13.05 -1.19 -8.16
N LEU A 139 11.76 -1.08 -8.46
CA LEU A 139 10.72 -1.89 -7.81
C LEU A 139 10.94 -3.39 -8.04
N TYR A 140 11.30 -3.79 -9.25
CA TYR A 140 11.55 -5.19 -9.59
C TYR A 140 12.87 -5.69 -9.01
N ALA A 141 13.96 -4.92 -9.09
CA ALA A 141 15.28 -5.31 -8.61
C ALA A 141 15.36 -5.45 -7.09
N THR A 142 14.56 -4.69 -6.34
CA THR A 142 14.66 -4.62 -4.87
C THR A 142 13.47 -5.25 -4.15
N GLY A 143 12.35 -5.47 -4.84
CA GLY A 143 11.09 -5.88 -4.23
C GLY A 143 10.54 -4.89 -3.18
N MET A 144 10.98 -3.63 -3.19
CA MET A 144 10.51 -2.65 -2.22
C MET A 144 9.03 -2.27 -2.40
N ARG A 145 8.44 -1.63 -1.40
CA ARG A 145 7.06 -1.13 -1.50
C ARG A 145 7.04 0.18 -2.30
N ALA A 146 5.94 0.46 -2.99
CA ALA A 146 5.76 1.74 -3.67
C ALA A 146 5.82 2.96 -2.73
N SER A 147 5.43 2.81 -1.46
CA SER A 147 5.61 3.86 -0.46
C SER A 147 7.07 4.09 -0.09
N GLU A 148 7.88 3.03 -0.06
CA GLU A 148 9.33 3.10 0.18
C GLU A 148 10.01 3.76 -1.03
N ALA A 149 9.63 3.36 -2.24
CA ALA A 149 10.11 4.01 -3.46
C ALA A 149 9.75 5.52 -3.49
N ALA A 150 8.52 5.89 -3.12
CA ALA A 150 8.07 7.29 -3.12
C ALA A 150 8.82 8.17 -2.11
N SER A 151 9.34 7.60 -1.02
CA SER A 151 10.09 8.32 0.00
C SER A 151 11.57 8.49 -0.30
N LEU A 152 12.13 7.81 -1.30
CA LEU A 152 13.55 7.90 -1.63
C LEU A 152 13.99 9.34 -1.92
N ASP A 153 15.16 9.69 -1.40
CA ASP A 153 15.90 10.91 -1.69
C ASP A 153 17.14 10.63 -2.55
N LEU A 154 17.72 11.70 -3.11
CA LEU A 154 18.95 11.63 -3.88
C LEU A 154 20.11 11.03 -3.06
N GLU A 155 20.15 11.30 -1.76
CA GLU A 155 21.16 10.76 -0.84
C GLU A 155 21.05 9.25 -0.62
N ASP A 156 19.87 8.67 -0.86
CA ASP A 156 19.67 7.22 -0.73
C ASP A 156 20.24 6.45 -1.93
N VAL A 157 20.58 7.15 -3.02
CA VAL A 157 21.21 6.62 -4.22
C VAL A 157 22.65 7.15 -4.30
N SER A 158 23.62 6.32 -3.92
CA SER A 158 25.03 6.67 -4.11
C SER A 158 25.38 6.58 -5.61
N ARG A 159 25.71 7.73 -6.22
CA ARG A 159 26.07 7.81 -7.65
C ARG A 159 27.26 6.90 -7.94
N GLY A 160 27.08 5.94 -8.85
CA GLY A 160 28.13 4.99 -9.23
C GLY A 160 28.28 3.77 -8.30
N GLN A 161 27.49 3.65 -7.23
CA GLN A 161 27.45 2.44 -6.42
C GLN A 161 26.22 1.59 -6.73
N THR A 162 26.36 0.28 -6.54
CA THR A 162 25.32 -0.73 -6.73
C THR A 162 24.36 -0.81 -5.55
N GLU A 163 24.30 0.19 -4.67
CA GLU A 163 23.60 0.12 -3.39
C GLU A 163 22.55 1.23 -3.27
N LEU A 164 21.36 0.85 -2.80
CA LEU A 164 20.26 1.75 -2.48
C LEU A 164 19.91 1.59 -1.01
N ARG A 165 19.89 2.70 -0.26
CA ARG A 165 19.45 2.70 1.13
C ARG A 165 17.93 2.79 1.19
N VAL A 166 17.29 1.85 1.90
CA VAL A 166 15.83 1.78 2.01
C VAL A 166 15.40 1.85 3.46
N VAL A 167 14.70 2.94 3.82
CA VAL A 167 14.07 3.07 5.13
C VAL A 167 12.70 2.41 5.12
N GLY A 168 12.56 1.32 5.87
CA GLY A 168 11.34 0.52 5.95
C GLY A 168 10.40 0.91 7.10
N LYS A 169 9.35 0.10 7.30
CA LYS A 169 8.40 0.28 8.41
C LYS A 169 9.11 0.18 9.77
N ARG A 170 8.86 1.14 10.66
CA ARG A 170 9.53 1.32 11.98
C ARG A 170 10.98 1.80 11.89
N ASP A 171 11.29 2.60 10.87
CA ASP A 171 12.61 3.24 10.72
C ASP A 171 13.77 2.23 10.62
N LYS A 172 13.46 1.03 10.11
CA LYS A 172 14.46 0.00 9.88
C LYS A 172 15.11 0.23 8.52
N GLU A 173 16.35 0.66 8.52
CA GLU A 173 17.17 0.76 7.33
C GLU A 173 17.57 -0.63 6.83
N ARG A 174 17.58 -0.81 5.51
CA ARG A 174 18.24 -1.91 4.84
C ARG A 174 18.92 -1.41 3.57
N VAL A 175 20.09 -1.96 3.27
CA VAL A 175 20.76 -1.72 2.00
C VAL A 175 20.32 -2.80 1.02
N VAL A 176 19.92 -2.39 -0.18
CA VAL A 176 19.57 -3.31 -1.27
C VAL A 176 20.51 -3.08 -2.44
N ILE A 177 20.92 -4.17 -3.10
CA ILE A 177 21.81 -4.09 -4.25
C ILE A 177 20.97 -3.89 -5.51
N LEU A 178 21.28 -2.83 -6.26
CA LEU A 178 20.75 -2.59 -7.60
C LEU A 178 21.53 -3.42 -8.61
N GLY A 179 20.82 -4.30 -9.31
CA GLY A 179 21.35 -4.92 -10.51
C GLY A 179 21.68 -3.87 -11.57
N GLU A 180 22.59 -4.22 -12.47
CA GLU A 180 23.08 -3.35 -13.54
C GLU A 180 21.96 -2.71 -14.41
N PRO A 181 20.85 -3.39 -14.78
CA PRO A 181 19.74 -2.75 -15.48
C PRO A 181 19.09 -1.59 -14.70
N ALA A 182 18.86 -1.79 -13.40
CA ALA A 182 18.24 -0.78 -12.54
C ALA A 182 19.17 0.40 -12.30
N ARG A 183 20.47 0.13 -12.09
CA ARG A 183 21.48 1.19 -11.98
C ARG A 183 21.51 2.07 -13.23
N ARG A 184 21.59 1.48 -14.43
CA ARG A 184 21.57 2.25 -15.69
C ARG A 184 20.31 3.07 -15.86
N ALA A 185 19.14 2.50 -15.55
CA ALA A 185 17.88 3.22 -15.67
C ALA A 185 17.83 4.44 -14.71
N VAL A 186 18.31 4.28 -13.48
CA VAL A 186 18.41 5.38 -12.50
C VAL A 186 19.42 6.43 -12.96
N ASP A 187 20.63 6.03 -13.38
CA ASP A 187 21.66 6.97 -13.86
C ASP A 187 21.16 7.79 -15.05
N ARG A 188 20.49 7.12 -16.00
CA ARG A 188 19.88 7.76 -17.16
C ARG A 188 18.78 8.74 -16.75
N TYR A 189 17.91 8.35 -15.83
CA TYR A 189 16.90 9.26 -15.28
C TYR A 189 17.54 10.48 -14.60
N LEU A 190 18.55 10.29 -13.76
CA LEU A 190 19.22 11.35 -13.01
C LEU A 190 19.96 12.35 -13.91
N THR A 191 20.47 11.90 -15.06
CA THR A 191 21.25 12.70 -16.00
C THR A 191 20.39 13.36 -17.07
N GLU A 192 19.47 12.62 -17.69
CA GLU A 192 18.72 13.10 -18.86
C GLU A 192 17.36 13.73 -18.49
N ALA A 193 16.65 13.18 -17.50
CA ALA A 193 15.23 13.49 -17.28
C ALA A 193 14.95 14.30 -16.01
N ARG A 194 15.63 13.98 -14.90
CA ARG A 194 15.40 14.64 -13.61
C ARG A 194 15.70 16.15 -13.65
N PRO A 195 16.78 16.64 -14.29
CA PRO A 195 17.04 18.08 -14.38
C PRO A 195 15.91 18.83 -15.07
N GLU A 196 15.38 18.28 -16.17
CA GLU A 196 14.23 18.86 -16.89
C GLU A 196 12.97 18.93 -16.01
N LEU A 197 12.67 17.85 -15.27
CA LEU A 197 11.52 17.82 -14.37
C LEU A 197 11.70 18.78 -13.18
N ALA A 198 12.90 18.88 -12.63
CA ALA A 198 13.22 19.76 -11.50
C ALA A 198 13.12 21.23 -11.88
N ALA A 199 13.48 21.60 -13.12
CA ALA A 199 13.36 22.96 -13.61
C ALA A 199 11.91 23.49 -13.65
N ARG A 200 10.91 22.60 -13.59
CA ARG A 200 9.49 22.98 -13.61
C ARG A 200 8.98 23.51 -12.27
N ASP A 201 9.68 23.23 -11.17
CA ASP A 201 9.37 23.74 -9.83
C ASP A 201 10.66 23.82 -8.98
N PRO A 202 11.49 24.86 -9.18
CA PRO A 202 12.79 24.99 -8.53
C PRO A 202 12.75 25.04 -6.99
N GLY A 203 11.58 25.28 -6.38
CA GLY A 203 11.44 25.46 -4.94
C GLY A 203 10.76 24.31 -4.19
N ALA A 204 10.08 23.37 -4.87
CA ALA A 204 9.19 22.45 -4.16
C ALA A 204 9.88 21.27 -3.47
N THR A 205 10.86 20.61 -4.10
CA THR A 205 11.48 19.39 -3.54
C THR A 205 12.85 19.09 -4.17
N PRO A 206 13.95 19.73 -3.71
CA PRO A 206 15.27 19.55 -4.33
C PRO A 206 15.84 18.14 -4.14
N ASN A 207 15.50 17.46 -3.02
CA ASN A 207 16.13 16.19 -2.64
C ASN A 207 15.36 14.95 -3.10
N ALA A 208 14.08 15.07 -3.46
CA ALA A 208 13.26 13.91 -3.83
C ALA A 208 13.84 13.19 -5.05
N LEU A 209 14.03 11.87 -4.94
CA LEU A 209 14.55 11.09 -6.06
C LEU A 209 13.60 11.17 -7.26
N TRP A 210 12.32 10.86 -7.05
CA TRP A 210 11.30 10.83 -8.10
C TRP A 210 10.44 12.09 -8.14
N LEU A 211 10.48 12.79 -9.27
CA LEU A 211 9.68 13.99 -9.52
C LEU A 211 8.48 13.71 -10.42
N ASN A 212 7.32 14.28 -10.09
CA ASN A 212 6.12 14.23 -10.92
C ASN A 212 6.24 15.22 -12.11
N ALA A 213 5.22 15.26 -12.98
CA ALA A 213 5.24 16.12 -14.17
C ALA A 213 5.34 17.63 -13.87
N ARG A 214 5.04 18.05 -12.64
CA ARG A 214 5.14 19.43 -12.12
C ARG A 214 6.44 19.67 -11.33
N GLY A 215 7.39 18.74 -11.32
CA GLY A 215 8.66 18.92 -10.58
C GLY A 215 8.60 18.66 -9.07
N GLN A 216 7.45 18.23 -8.54
CA GLN A 216 7.28 17.93 -7.11
C GLN A 216 7.46 16.43 -6.82
N ARG A 217 7.76 16.03 -5.58
CA ARG A 217 7.83 14.60 -5.18
C ARG A 217 6.64 13.77 -5.69
N MET A 218 6.94 12.58 -6.22
CA MET A 218 5.90 11.61 -6.56
C MET A 218 5.26 10.97 -5.33
N SER A 219 3.94 10.86 -5.35
CA SER A 219 3.21 10.08 -4.35
C SER A 219 3.24 8.56 -4.64
N ASP A 220 3.02 7.73 -3.62
CA ASP A 220 2.76 6.28 -3.77
C ASP A 220 1.68 5.99 -4.83
N ARG A 221 0.63 6.82 -4.88
CA ARG A 221 -0.43 6.71 -5.89
C ARG A 221 0.10 6.96 -7.31
N SER A 222 0.98 7.93 -7.49
CA SER A 222 1.59 8.23 -8.79
C SER A 222 2.51 7.09 -9.25
N ILE A 223 3.27 6.48 -8.34
CA ILE A 223 4.10 5.30 -8.63
C ILE A 223 3.23 4.11 -9.04
N ARG A 224 2.16 3.82 -8.28
CA ARG A 224 1.20 2.76 -8.65
C ARG A 224 0.59 2.98 -10.04
N ARG A 225 0.29 4.23 -10.39
CA ARG A 225 -0.22 4.61 -11.71
C ARG A 225 0.82 4.38 -12.81
N ALA A 226 2.10 4.67 -12.57
CA ALA A 226 3.17 4.38 -13.52
C ALA A 226 3.26 2.87 -13.81
N VAL A 227 3.25 2.04 -12.76
CA VAL A 227 3.26 0.58 -12.90
C VAL A 227 2.04 0.09 -13.68
N HIS A 228 0.84 0.58 -13.33
CA HIS A 228 -0.38 0.21 -14.05
C HIS A 228 -0.34 0.62 -15.53
N ARG A 229 0.18 1.81 -15.86
CA ARG A 229 0.31 2.25 -17.26
C ARG A 229 1.21 1.32 -18.07
N ALA A 230 2.35 0.90 -17.52
CA ALA A 230 3.24 -0.05 -18.19
C ALA A 230 2.60 -1.44 -18.34
N ALA A 231 1.80 -1.85 -17.36
CA ALA A 231 1.12 -3.14 -17.34
C ALA A 231 0.00 -3.28 -18.39
N VAL A 232 -0.74 -2.19 -18.64
CA VAL A 232 -1.85 -2.19 -19.60
C VAL A 232 -1.33 -2.49 -21.01
N GLY A 233 -1.86 -3.58 -21.59
CA GLY A 233 -1.49 -4.02 -22.94
C GLY A 233 -0.18 -4.80 -23.02
N SER A 234 0.52 -5.04 -21.91
CA SER A 234 1.70 -5.93 -21.84
C SER A 234 1.31 -7.39 -21.62
N ALA A 235 2.21 -8.33 -21.93
CA ALA A 235 2.04 -9.74 -21.60
C ALA A 235 1.97 -10.02 -20.08
N ALA A 236 2.42 -9.08 -19.25
CA ALA A 236 2.29 -9.16 -17.80
C ALA A 236 0.85 -8.95 -17.29
N GLY A 237 0.00 -8.31 -18.11
CA GLY A 237 -1.43 -8.11 -17.88
C GLY A 237 -1.78 -6.90 -16.99
N PRO A 238 -3.02 -6.38 -17.07
CA PRO A 238 -3.42 -5.14 -16.38
C PRO A 238 -3.50 -5.25 -14.85
N GLY A 239 -3.41 -6.46 -14.30
CA GLY A 239 -3.43 -6.71 -12.86
C GLY A 239 -2.09 -6.48 -12.15
N VAL A 240 -1.04 -6.06 -12.86
CA VAL A 240 0.28 -5.82 -12.27
C VAL A 240 0.25 -4.54 -11.42
N THR A 241 0.77 -4.69 -10.21
CA THR A 241 0.91 -3.63 -9.23
C THR A 241 2.31 -3.69 -8.63
N PRO A 242 2.77 -2.68 -7.88
CA PRO A 242 4.03 -2.77 -7.14
C PRO A 242 4.10 -3.99 -6.21
N HIS A 243 2.97 -4.44 -5.67
CA HIS A 243 2.94 -5.65 -4.85
C HIS A 243 3.11 -6.93 -5.68
N THR A 244 2.55 -6.96 -6.89
CA THR A 244 2.76 -8.03 -7.87
C THR A 244 4.25 -8.11 -8.22
N LEU A 245 4.90 -6.98 -8.54
CA LEU A 245 6.34 -6.93 -8.85
C LEU A 245 7.21 -7.41 -7.69
N ARG A 246 6.90 -6.97 -6.45
CA ARG A 246 7.56 -7.46 -5.25
C ARG A 246 7.42 -8.97 -5.09
N HIS A 247 6.24 -9.52 -5.38
CA HIS A 247 6.03 -10.95 -5.31
C HIS A 247 6.79 -11.69 -6.43
N SER A 248 6.79 -11.16 -7.66
CA SER A 248 7.61 -11.66 -8.76
C SER A 248 9.09 -11.70 -8.40
N PHE A 249 9.63 -10.62 -7.81
CA PHE A 249 11.01 -10.60 -7.33
C PHE A 249 11.30 -11.76 -6.37
N ALA A 250 10.47 -11.94 -5.35
CA ALA A 250 10.63 -13.02 -4.38
C ALA A 250 10.59 -14.40 -5.04
N THR A 251 9.61 -14.62 -5.93
CA THR A 251 9.41 -15.89 -6.64
C THR A 251 10.57 -16.17 -7.61
N HIS A 252 11.02 -15.19 -8.38
CA HIS A 252 12.13 -15.36 -9.32
C HIS A 252 13.46 -15.60 -8.61
N MET A 253 13.71 -14.90 -7.49
CA MET A 253 14.89 -15.18 -6.66
C MET A 253 14.89 -16.62 -6.15
N LEU A 254 13.73 -17.11 -5.68
CA LEU A 254 13.58 -18.49 -5.24
C LEU A 254 13.81 -19.50 -6.38
N ILE A 255 13.24 -19.24 -7.56
CA ILE A 255 13.42 -20.08 -8.77
C ILE A 255 14.89 -20.12 -9.19
N ARG A 256 15.61 -19.01 -9.05
CA ARG A 256 17.06 -18.89 -9.31
C ARG A 256 17.93 -19.51 -8.21
N GLY A 257 17.33 -20.14 -7.19
CA GLY A 257 18.03 -20.87 -6.14
C GLY A 257 18.50 -20.02 -4.95
N ALA A 258 18.00 -18.78 -4.80
CA ALA A 258 18.30 -17.98 -3.62
C ALA A 258 17.62 -18.54 -2.37
N ASP A 259 18.34 -18.55 -1.24
CA ASP A 259 17.81 -19.02 0.03
C ASP A 259 16.68 -18.13 0.56
N LEU A 260 15.69 -18.75 1.20
CA LEU A 260 14.49 -18.07 1.69
C LEU A 260 14.81 -17.01 2.75
N ARG A 261 15.86 -17.22 3.56
CA ARG A 261 16.30 -16.24 4.56
C ARG A 261 16.85 -14.99 3.91
N THR A 262 17.68 -15.13 2.88
CA THR A 262 18.21 -14.02 2.08
C THR A 262 17.08 -13.21 1.44
N ILE A 263 16.07 -13.88 0.88
CA ILE A 263 14.90 -13.21 0.30
C ILE A 263 14.10 -12.43 1.38
N GLN A 264 13.94 -12.99 2.58
CA GLN A 264 13.21 -12.34 3.68
C GLN A 264 13.93 -11.09 4.20
N GLU A 265 15.26 -11.14 4.31
CA GLU A 265 16.10 -10.01 4.69
C GLU A 265 16.01 -8.88 3.66
N LEU A 266 16.15 -9.19 2.37
CA LEU A 266 16.03 -8.21 1.27
C LEU A 266 14.64 -7.54 1.23
N LEU A 267 13.59 -8.30 1.53
CA LEU A 267 12.23 -7.79 1.54
C LEU A 267 11.84 -7.10 2.87
N GLY A 268 12.67 -7.19 3.92
CA GLY A 268 12.38 -6.59 5.22
C GLY A 268 11.17 -7.24 5.94
N HIS A 269 10.96 -8.55 5.76
CA HIS A 269 9.93 -9.29 6.49
C HIS A 269 10.43 -9.66 7.90
N ALA A 270 9.78 -9.14 8.93
CA ALA A 270 10.16 -9.41 10.33
C ALA A 270 9.57 -10.71 10.92
N ARG A 271 8.81 -11.52 10.15
CA ARG A 271 8.19 -12.77 10.65
C ARG A 271 8.08 -13.85 9.58
N LEU A 272 8.39 -15.09 9.98
CA LEU A 272 8.57 -16.31 9.18
C LEU A 272 7.28 -17.03 8.74
N ALA A 273 6.08 -16.61 9.17
CA ALA A 273 4.85 -17.33 8.82
C ALA A 273 3.59 -16.47 8.98
N THR A 274 2.68 -16.55 8.01
CA THR A 274 1.22 -16.60 8.26
C THR A 274 0.48 -17.26 7.10
#